data_AF-A0A512ITU8-F1
#
_entry.id   AF-A0A512ITU8-F1
#
_cell.length_a   1.000
_cell.length_b   1.000
_cell.length_c   1.000
_cell.angle_alpha   90.00
_cell.angle_beta   90.00
_cell.angle_gamma   90.00
#
_symmetry.space_group_name_H-M   'P 1'
#
loop_
_entity.id
_entity.type
_entity.pdbx_description
1 polymer ?
#
loop_
_entity_poly.entity_id
_entity_poly.type
_entity_poly.pdbx_seq_one_letter_code
_entity_poly.pdbx_strand_id
1 'polypeptide(L)'
;MPPVDTISLTLSPDMLRAVRESVDAGEYASTSDLMHDAVRLWQRQRQEDAERLDAIRARIRRSLDDPRPALTIEEVRARIGALHAETVKAHRHEAT
;
A
#
# COMPACT_ATOMS: atom_id res chain seq x y z
N MET A 1 29.49 -2.29 17.39
CA MET A 1 28.68 -3.05 16.41
C MET A 1 27.56 -3.71 17.18
N PRO A 2 26.27 -3.56 16.79
CA PRO A 2 25.20 -4.32 17.44
C PRO A 2 25.49 -5.83 17.30
N PRO A 3 25.04 -6.66 18.26
CA PRO A 3 25.23 -8.11 18.17
C PRO A 3 24.56 -8.65 16.90
N VAL A 4 25.24 -9.58 16.23
CA VAL A 4 24.75 -10.26 15.02
C VAL A 4 24.56 -11.73 15.33
N ASP A 5 23.37 -12.25 15.03
CA ASP A 5 23.04 -13.65 15.20
C ASP A 5 23.10 -14.37 13.85
N THR A 6 23.70 -15.57 13.82
CA THR A 6 23.75 -16.39 12.61
C THR A 6 22.60 -17.37 12.60
N ILE A 7 21.86 -17.42 11.49
CA ILE A 7 20.77 -18.38 11.27
C ILE A 7 21.08 -19.26 10.07
N SER A 8 20.76 -20.56 10.17
CA SER A 8 20.80 -21.48 9.03
C SER A 8 19.44 -21.48 8.34
N LEU A 9 19.44 -21.29 7.02
CA LEU A 9 18.24 -21.14 6.20
C LEU A 9 18.29 -22.12 5.04
N THR A 10 17.17 -22.77 4.77
CA THR A 10 17.01 -23.60 3.57
C THR A 10 16.36 -22.77 2.48
N LEU A 11 17.05 -22.64 1.34
CA LEU A 11 16.54 -21.99 0.14
C LEU A 11 16.28 -23.03 -0.95
N SER A 12 15.31 -22.78 -1.81
CA SER A 12 15.16 -23.59 -3.02
C SER A 12 16.39 -23.42 -3.93
N PRO A 13 16.71 -24.40 -4.78
CA PRO A 13 17.84 -24.30 -5.70
C PRO A 13 17.79 -23.04 -6.57
N ASP A 14 16.59 -22.66 -7.02
CA ASP A 14 16.39 -21.49 -7.86
C ASP A 14 16.66 -20.17 -7.11
N MET A 15 16.21 -20.08 -5.84
CA MET A 15 16.51 -18.91 -5.00
C MET A 15 18.00 -18.80 -4.72
N LEU A 16 18.66 -19.92 -4.42
CA LEU A 16 20.10 -19.93 -4.18
C LEU A 16 20.88 -19.51 -5.44
N ARG A 17 20.43 -19.94 -6.63
CA ARG A 17 21.02 -19.50 -7.90
C ARG A 17 20.87 -18.00 -8.08
N ALA A 18 19.66 -17.45 -7.91
CA ALA A 18 19.42 -16.01 -8.04
C ALA A 18 20.28 -15.17 -7.09
N VAL A 19 20.43 -15.63 -5.83
CA VAL A 19 21.29 -14.99 -4.82
C VAL A 19 22.75 -14.97 -5.28
N ARG A 20 23.26 -16.11 -5.79
CA ARG A 20 24.64 -16.20 -6.29
C ARG A 20 24.86 -15.31 -7.51
N GLU A 21 23.96 -15.36 -8.49
CA GLU A 21 24.03 -14.52 -9.69
C GLU A 21 24.06 -13.03 -9.34
N SER A 22 23.27 -12.59 -8.36
CA SER A 22 23.26 -11.18 -7.91
C SER A 22 24.59 -10.76 -7.25
N VAL A 23 25.21 -11.65 -6.48
CA VAL A 23 26.52 -11.41 -5.85
C VAL A 23 27.64 -11.45 -6.90
N ASP A 24 27.61 -12.43 -7.81
CA ASP A 24 28.60 -12.60 -8.88
C ASP A 24 28.55 -11.43 -9.89
N ALA A 25 27.36 -10.86 -10.12
CA ALA A 25 27.16 -9.64 -10.90
C ALA A 25 27.63 -8.36 -10.18
N GLY A 26 27.96 -8.45 -8.88
CA GLY A 26 28.40 -7.32 -8.07
C GLY A 26 27.28 -6.40 -7.59
N GLU A 27 26.01 -6.82 -7.68
CA GLU A 27 24.88 -6.04 -7.15
C GLU A 27 24.91 -5.98 -5.62
N TYR A 28 25.46 -7.02 -4.98
CA TYR A 28 25.65 -7.10 -3.54
C TYR A 28 27.06 -7.57 -3.19
N ALA A 29 27.64 -7.01 -2.13
CA ALA A 29 28.99 -7.37 -1.69
C ALA A 29 29.07 -8.78 -1.06
N SER A 30 27.93 -9.32 -0.60
CA SER A 30 27.84 -10.67 -0.04
C SER A 30 26.40 -11.16 0.01
N THR A 31 26.23 -12.47 0.20
CA THR A 31 24.92 -13.07 0.49
C THR A 31 24.26 -12.46 1.73
N SER A 32 25.02 -12.18 2.79
CA SER A 32 24.47 -11.58 4.02
C SER A 32 23.92 -10.16 3.79
N ASP A 33 24.56 -9.39 2.91
CA ASP A 33 24.11 -8.05 2.54
C ASP A 33 22.79 -8.10 1.77
N LEU A 34 22.69 -8.98 0.77
CA LEU A 34 21.45 -9.26 0.06
C LEU A 34 20.34 -9.69 1.01
N MET A 35 20.62 -10.61 1.94
CA MET A 35 19.63 -11.09 2.90
C MET A 35 19.16 -9.97 3.84
N HIS A 36 20.05 -9.09 4.28
CA HIS A 36 19.65 -7.93 5.08
C HIS A 36 18.75 -6.97 4.29
N ASP A 37 19.05 -6.70 3.02
CA ASP A 37 18.21 -5.85 2.20
C ASP A 37 16.84 -6.50 1.92
N ALA A 38 16.82 -7.79 1.59
CA ALA A 38 15.58 -8.56 1.40
C ALA A 38 14.68 -8.52 2.65
N VAL A 39 15.27 -8.65 3.85
CA VAL A 39 14.54 -8.53 5.12
C VAL A 39 14.00 -7.12 5.33
N ARG A 40 14.78 -6.07 5.01
CA ARG A 40 14.30 -4.68 5.10
C ARG A 40 13.16 -4.41 4.12
N LEU A 41 13.27 -4.89 2.89
CA LEU A 41 12.22 -4.76 1.87
C LEU A 41 10.94 -5.46 2.34
N TRP A 42 11.05 -6.68 2.86
CA TRP A 42 9.92 -7.42 3.42
C TRP A 42 9.26 -6.68 4.58
N GLN A 43 10.04 -6.10 5.50
CA GLN A 43 9.51 -5.30 6.61
C GLN A 43 8.75 -4.06 6.13
N ARG A 44 9.30 -3.33 5.14
CA ARG A 44 8.63 -2.17 4.53
C ARG A 44 7.29 -2.56 3.91
N GLN A 45 7.27 -3.60 3.09
CA GLN A 45 6.03 -4.10 2.48
C GLN A 45 4.99 -4.45 3.53
N ARG A 46 5.40 -5.13 4.60
CA ARG A 46 4.50 -5.53 5.68
C ARG A 46 3.90 -4.33 6.42
N GLN A 47 4.70 -3.27 6.60
CA GLN A 47 4.25 -2.03 7.22
C GLN A 47 3.23 -1.31 6.31
N GLU A 48 3.52 -1.19 5.02
CA GLU A 48 2.61 -0.59 4.03
C GLU A 48 1.27 -1.34 3.95
N ASP A 49 1.31 -2.67 3.96
CA ASP A 49 0.12 -3.51 3.94
C ASP A 49 -0.72 -3.31 5.21
N ALA A 50 -0.07 -3.20 6.37
CA ALA A 50 -0.74 -2.94 7.64
C ALA A 50 -1.41 -1.57 7.66
N GLU A 51 -0.70 -0.53 7.21
CA GLU A 51 -1.24 0.83 7.10
C GLU A 51 -2.42 0.91 6.14
N ARG A 52 -2.33 0.23 5.00
CA ARG A 52 -3.42 0.14 4.02
C ARG A 52 -4.64 -0.55 4.63
N LEU A 53 -4.44 -1.63 5.36
CA LEU A 53 -5.52 -2.35 6.02
C LEU A 53 -6.18 -1.50 7.11
N ASP A 54 -5.39 -0.76 7.88
CA ASP A 54 -5.91 0.14 8.92
C ASP A 54 -6.67 1.33 8.32
N ALA A 55 -6.22 1.88 7.19
CA ALA A 55 -6.97 2.90 6.45
C ALA A 55 -8.34 2.38 5.97
N ILE A 56 -8.41 1.13 5.50
CA ILE A 56 -9.67 0.48 5.11
C ILE A 56 -10.58 0.30 6.34
N ARG A 57 -10.04 -0.23 7.45
CA ARG A 57 -10.79 -0.42 8.70
C ARG A 57 -11.33 0.90 9.24
N ALA A 58 -10.53 1.96 9.22
CA ALA A 58 -10.94 3.29 9.64
C ALA A 58 -12.07 3.84 8.75
N ARG A 59 -12.00 3.64 7.43
CA ARG A 59 -13.08 4.02 6.50
C ARG A 59 -14.37 3.26 6.75
N ILE A 60 -14.28 1.96 7.03
CA ILE A 60 -15.45 1.13 7.37
C ILE A 60 -16.06 1.63 8.68
N ARG A 61 -15.24 1.81 9.74
CA ARG A 61 -15.72 2.29 11.04
C ARG A 61 -16.40 3.65 10.93
N ARG A 62 -15.81 4.60 10.22
CA ARG A 62 -16.43 5.90 9.94
C ARG A 62 -17.81 5.76 9.26
N SER A 63 -17.98 4.77 8.38
CA SER A 63 -19.26 4.51 7.72
C SER A 63 -20.29 3.86 8.65
N LEU A 64 -19.85 3.01 9.57
CA LEU A 64 -20.72 2.35 10.55
C LEU A 64 -21.16 3.33 11.65
N ASP A 65 -20.27 4.21 12.05
CA ASP A 65 -20.51 5.23 13.09
C ASP A 65 -21.20 6.49 12.51
N ASP A 66 -21.52 6.51 11.22
CA ASP A 66 -22.19 7.64 10.57
C ASP A 66 -23.65 7.74 11.03
N PRO A 67 -24.05 8.82 11.72
CA PRO A 67 -25.41 8.95 12.25
C PRO A 67 -26.43 9.33 11.17
N ARG A 68 -26.00 9.62 9.93
CA ARG A 68 -26.89 10.01 8.84
C ARG A 68 -27.79 8.84 8.43
N PRO A 69 -29.04 9.12 8.02
CA PRO A 69 -29.96 8.08 7.60
C PRO A 69 -29.47 7.39 6.33
N ALA A 70 -29.88 6.12 6.16
CA ALA A 70 -29.67 5.40 4.92
C ALA A 70 -30.37 6.11 3.75
N LEU A 71 -29.70 6.17 2.61
CA LEU A 71 -30.24 6.77 1.37
C LEU A 71 -30.60 5.67 0.38
N THR A 72 -31.69 5.88 -0.33
CA THR A 72 -32.04 5.10 -1.52
C THR A 72 -31.12 5.45 -2.68
N ILE A 73 -30.99 4.55 -3.65
CA ILE A 73 -30.18 4.80 -4.84
C ILE A 73 -30.66 6.01 -5.64
N GLU A 74 -31.96 6.32 -5.62
CA GLU A 74 -32.50 7.47 -6.36
C GLU A 74 -32.19 8.81 -5.67
N GLU A 75 -32.22 8.85 -4.34
CA GLU A 75 -31.74 10.02 -3.58
C GLU A 75 -30.25 10.27 -3.84
N VAL A 76 -29.44 9.20 -3.90
CA VAL A 76 -28.02 9.28 -4.24
C VAL A 76 -27.83 9.82 -5.65
N ARG A 77 -28.53 9.28 -6.67
CA ARG A 77 -28.43 9.75 -8.06
C ARG A 77 -28.82 11.21 -8.19
N ALA A 78 -29.95 11.60 -7.59
CA ALA A 78 -30.42 12.99 -7.61
C ALA A 78 -29.38 13.93 -6.98
N ARG A 79 -28.81 13.55 -5.83
CA ARG A 79 -27.79 14.36 -5.15
C ARG A 79 -26.51 14.49 -5.98
N ILE A 80 -26.02 13.41 -6.59
CA ILE A 80 -24.82 13.44 -7.44
C ILE A 80 -25.06 14.34 -8.67
N GLY A 81 -26.23 14.23 -9.30
CA GLY A 81 -26.60 15.07 -10.45
C GLY A 81 -26.63 16.57 -10.08
N ALA A 82 -27.19 16.90 -8.92
CA ALA A 82 -27.21 18.28 -8.42
C ALA A 82 -25.79 18.82 -8.17
N LEU A 83 -24.92 18.03 -7.51
CA LEU A 83 -23.53 18.43 -7.27
C LEU A 83 -22.77 18.67 -8.59
N HIS A 84 -22.97 17.81 -9.59
CA HIS A 84 -22.34 17.99 -10.89
C HIS A 84 -22.81 19.26 -11.61
N ALA A 85 -24.12 19.54 -11.58
CA ALA A 85 -24.68 20.75 -12.18
C ALA A 85 -24.11 22.03 -11.53
N GLU A 86 -23.94 22.03 -10.20
CA GLU A 86 -23.32 23.15 -9.49
C GLU A 86 -21.84 23.34 -9.88
N THR A 87 -21.06 22.26 -9.96
CA THR A 87 -19.67 22.32 -10.43
C THR A 87 -19.58 22.87 -11.85
N VAL A 88 -20.46 22.45 -12.77
CA VAL A 88 -20.49 22.93 -14.17
C VAL A 88 -20.85 24.41 -14.25
N LYS A 89 -21.79 24.89 -13.45
CA LYS A 89 -22.12 26.32 -13.39
C LYS A 89 -20.94 27.15 -12.88
N ALA A 90 -20.28 26.71 -11.82
CA ALA A 90 -19.12 27.41 -11.25
C ALA A 90 -18.01 27.60 -12.29
N HIS A 91 -17.67 26.55 -13.04
CA HIS A 91 -16.65 26.63 -14.10
C HIS A 91 -17.07 27.52 -15.29
N ARG A 92 -18.37 27.63 -15.57
CA ARG A 92 -18.90 28.54 -16.61
C ARG A 92 -18.79 30.01 -16.19
N HIS A 93 -18.94 30.30 -14.89
CA HIS A 93 -18.81 31.66 -14.36
C HIS A 93 -17.36 32.15 -14.26
N GLU A 94 -16.38 31.25 -14.18
CA GLU A 94 -14.94 31.59 -14.21
C GLU A 94 -14.40 31.88 -15.62
N ALA A 95 -15.11 31.43 -16.67
CA ALA A 95 -14.71 31.58 -18.07
C ALA A 95 -15.32 32.81 -18.77
N THR A 96 -16.02 33.68 -18.04
CA THR A 96 -16.61 34.95 -18.53
C THR A 96 -15.98 36.12 -17.79
#